data_AF-A0A9J7LVF9-F1
#
_entry.id   AF-A0A9J7LVF9-F1
#
_cell.length_a   1.000
_cell.length_b   1.000
_cell.length_c   1.000
_cell.angle_alpha   90.00
_cell.angle_beta   90.00
_cell.angle_gamma   90.00
#
_symmetry.space_group_name_H-M   'P 1'
#
loop_
_entity.id
_entity.type
_entity.pdbx_description
1 polymer ?
#
loop_
_entity_poly.entity_id
_entity_poly.type
_entity_poly.pdbx_seq_one_letter_code
_entity_poly.pdbx_strand_id
1 'polypeptide(L)'
;MFTSDMAESRQKTVVLQGLDAGMLREILSYIYSGTLHVSLDKVQPLYQAADLLQLDYVRDSCSSYMAMSVERSTCVDLYKFADVFSVENVRKACQKWIARHFTEVASSEFCSLSVNNLIEIISHDELDVKEETTVWKAVVRWVQHRRKDRMHHLPTILSHIRFNLLTSDDTAAILEHPLVREDPGSCEVIKNVVKKGNPNLKPRLGMTTEMVLLLNQTPGHNEVLFMNPQEGKYISCSYKYEDLPEESSVETVTTDNDIYIMEIKYLEDEKKLSLLKYNHAENVWEPADVPSISMELEHDSSCHISEIDGTLYYLPIDEDSSVLRMSKWDQHTKQWLECSSLQFEEFTFTYTFENRNSLSFTLSCGSHLYFLTNEEMHRYDPSQDRWSKRTPPIDIPNICTAVAMGTEIFCTDVDFTQTMVYDTESDCWHKLQGPENPDVADNRSPSFFVLGNQLHVLLICVERPIMLREGHLVYVYDRSADAWRDLKATLPNRRYDNDGPHWPVARIYLPYLKGA
;
A
#
# COMPACT_ATOMS: atom_id res chain seq x y z
N MET A 1 27.73 40.67 -16.85
CA MET A 1 27.89 41.69 -15.79
C MET A 1 29.31 42.26 -15.80
N PHE A 2 30.35 41.51 -15.40
CA PHE A 2 31.70 42.07 -15.25
C PHE A 2 32.55 42.09 -16.53
N THR A 3 32.19 41.31 -17.54
CA THR A 3 32.91 41.19 -18.83
C THR A 3 32.19 41.91 -19.98
N SER A 4 31.04 42.51 -19.71
CA SER A 4 30.17 43.23 -20.65
C SER A 4 30.30 44.74 -20.45
N ASP A 5 29.99 45.55 -21.47
CA ASP A 5 30.04 47.03 -21.41
C ASP A 5 28.90 47.67 -20.56
N MET A 6 28.39 46.93 -19.58
CA MET A 6 27.39 47.40 -18.61
C MET A 6 28.08 48.26 -17.53
N ALA A 7 27.30 49.10 -16.83
CA ALA A 7 27.84 50.04 -15.83
C ALA A 7 28.62 49.33 -14.70
N GLU A 8 28.18 48.13 -14.34
CA GLU A 8 28.74 47.28 -13.29
C GLU A 8 30.19 46.87 -13.58
N SER A 9 30.59 46.79 -14.85
CA SER A 9 31.98 46.47 -15.23
C SER A 9 33.00 47.53 -14.78
N ARG A 10 32.54 48.76 -14.54
CA ARG A 10 33.36 49.91 -14.14
C ARG A 10 33.20 50.28 -12.66
N GLN A 11 32.36 49.54 -11.92
CA GLN A 11 32.06 49.80 -10.52
C GLN A 11 32.86 48.86 -9.61
N LYS A 12 33.38 49.39 -8.49
CA LYS A 12 34.06 48.59 -7.45
C LYS A 12 33.09 47.88 -6.51
N THR A 13 31.83 48.29 -6.51
CA THR A 13 30.79 47.76 -5.63
C THR A 13 29.51 47.65 -6.44
N VAL A 14 28.92 46.46 -6.46
CA VAL A 14 27.65 46.18 -7.13
C VAL A 14 26.63 45.79 -6.06
N VAL A 15 25.45 46.42 -6.12
CA VAL A 15 24.36 46.14 -5.19
C VAL A 15 23.44 45.09 -5.84
N LEU A 16 23.40 43.90 -5.24
CA LEU A 16 22.49 42.83 -5.68
C LEU A 16 21.14 43.01 -4.98
N GLN A 17 20.12 43.38 -5.75
CA GLN A 17 18.76 43.56 -5.27
C GLN A 17 18.01 42.22 -5.27
N GLY A 18 17.12 42.01 -4.30
CA GLY A 18 16.27 40.82 -4.23
C GLY A 18 16.96 39.55 -3.71
N LEU A 19 18.15 39.69 -3.12
CA LEU A 19 18.93 38.57 -2.60
C LEU A 19 19.14 38.70 -1.10
N ASP A 20 18.86 37.63 -0.36
CA ASP A 20 19.18 37.57 1.07
C ASP A 20 20.70 37.47 1.28
N ALA A 21 21.22 38.25 2.23
CA ALA A 21 22.66 38.29 2.51
C ALA A 21 23.18 36.99 3.16
N GLY A 22 22.33 36.26 3.87
CA GLY A 22 22.63 34.93 4.37
C GLY A 22 22.76 33.93 3.24
N MET A 23 21.79 33.88 2.33
CA MET A 23 21.81 32.97 1.18
C MET A 23 22.98 33.25 0.22
N LEU A 24 23.29 34.52 -0.04
CA LEU A 24 24.47 34.87 -0.84
C LEU A 24 25.76 34.37 -0.18
N ARG A 25 25.87 34.42 1.15
CA ARG A 25 27.03 33.91 1.87
C ARG A 25 27.17 32.40 1.74
N GLU A 26 26.08 31.66 1.85
CA GLU A 26 26.07 30.20 1.65
C GLU A 26 26.49 29.85 0.21
N ILE A 27 25.95 30.56 -0.78
CA ILE A 27 26.33 30.39 -2.19
C ILE A 27 27.81 30.71 -2.42
N LEU A 28 28.32 31.81 -1.87
CA LEU A 28 29.75 32.15 -1.97
C LEU A 28 30.62 31.09 -1.30
N SER A 29 30.24 30.62 -0.11
CA SER A 29 30.93 29.52 0.57
C SER A 29 30.98 28.28 -0.32
N TYR A 30 29.87 27.92 -0.97
CA TYR A 30 29.82 26.83 -1.94
C TYR A 30 30.75 27.07 -3.14
N ILE A 31 30.73 28.25 -3.76
CA ILE A 31 31.59 28.58 -4.91
C ILE A 31 33.07 28.40 -4.59
N TYR A 32 33.50 28.73 -3.37
CA TYR A 32 34.89 28.62 -2.94
C TYR A 32 35.28 27.24 -2.36
N SER A 33 34.34 26.51 -1.76
CA SER A 33 34.60 25.24 -1.05
C SER A 33 34.15 23.98 -1.81
N GLY A 34 33.28 24.13 -2.79
CA GLY A 34 32.60 23.02 -3.48
C GLY A 34 31.52 22.31 -2.66
N THR A 35 31.28 22.71 -1.41
CA THR A 35 30.34 22.02 -0.49
C THR A 35 29.09 22.87 -0.24
N LEU A 36 27.91 22.31 -0.48
CA LEU A 36 26.62 22.98 -0.28
C LEU A 36 25.88 22.36 0.91
N HIS A 37 25.48 23.18 1.88
CA HIS A 37 24.66 22.75 3.02
C HIS A 37 23.20 23.15 2.77
N VAL A 38 22.35 22.16 2.54
CA VAL A 38 20.91 22.36 2.30
C VAL A 38 20.11 21.84 3.49
N SER A 39 19.17 22.65 3.96
CA SER A 39 18.24 22.32 5.04
C SER A 39 16.83 22.81 4.68
N LEU A 40 15.80 22.20 5.27
CA LEU A 40 14.39 22.54 4.98
C LEU A 40 14.05 24.03 5.19
N ASP A 41 14.64 24.68 6.19
CA ASP A 41 14.43 26.09 6.49
C ASP A 41 15.10 27.04 5.47
N LYS A 42 16.17 26.59 4.81
CA LYS A 42 16.95 27.40 3.86
C LYS A 42 16.72 27.07 2.41
N VAL A 43 16.17 25.89 2.09
CA VAL A 43 16.16 25.37 0.71
C VAL A 43 15.39 26.27 -0.27
N GLN A 44 14.25 26.82 0.12
CA GLN A 44 13.46 27.70 -0.73
C GLN A 44 14.18 29.05 -1.00
N PRO A 45 14.64 29.81 0.02
CA PRO A 45 15.46 31.00 -0.20
C PRO A 45 16.76 30.73 -0.99
N LEU A 46 17.42 29.60 -0.72
CA LEU A 46 18.63 29.20 -1.42
C LEU A 46 18.36 28.89 -2.90
N TYR A 47 17.25 28.22 -3.21
CA TYR A 47 16.79 28.00 -4.57
C TYR A 47 16.55 29.32 -5.30
N GLN A 48 15.82 30.26 -4.68
CA GLN A 48 15.54 31.58 -5.26
C GLN A 48 16.83 32.35 -5.56
N ALA A 49 17.77 32.30 -4.63
CA ALA A 49 19.07 32.92 -4.78
C ALA A 49 19.89 32.29 -5.93
N ALA A 50 19.88 30.96 -6.02
CA ALA A 50 20.55 30.21 -7.08
C ALA A 50 19.92 30.49 -8.45
N ASP A 51 18.59 30.55 -8.53
CA ASP A 51 17.85 30.85 -9.76
C ASP A 51 18.16 32.28 -10.26
N LEU A 52 18.14 33.27 -9.37
CA LEU A 52 18.49 34.65 -9.68
C LEU A 52 19.94 34.78 -10.19
N LEU A 53 20.87 34.04 -9.58
CA LEU A 53 22.29 34.04 -9.95
C LEU A 53 22.62 33.09 -11.10
N GLN A 54 21.64 32.35 -11.63
CA GLN A 54 21.78 31.37 -12.70
C GLN A 54 22.79 30.25 -12.36
N LEU A 55 22.72 29.75 -11.12
CA LEU A 55 23.54 28.64 -10.62
C LEU A 55 22.76 27.32 -10.74
N ASP A 56 22.72 26.77 -11.95
CA ASP A 56 21.91 25.59 -12.29
C ASP A 56 22.15 24.40 -11.34
N TYR A 57 23.41 24.08 -11.02
CA TYR A 57 23.72 22.96 -10.13
C TYR A 57 23.13 23.12 -8.73
N VAL A 58 23.19 24.34 -8.16
CA VAL A 58 22.64 24.64 -6.83
C VAL A 58 21.12 24.58 -6.88
N ARG A 59 20.52 25.13 -7.94
CA ARG A 59 19.08 25.08 -8.20
C ARG A 59 18.56 23.64 -8.28
N ASP A 60 19.23 22.80 -9.06
CA ASP A 60 18.84 21.40 -9.29
C ASP A 60 19.05 20.55 -8.02
N SER A 61 20.11 20.83 -7.26
CA SER A 61 20.35 20.19 -5.95
C SER A 61 19.27 20.56 -4.93
N CYS A 62 18.90 21.84 -4.83
CA CYS A 62 17.81 22.30 -3.97
C CYS A 62 16.48 21.68 -4.40
N SER A 63 16.22 21.62 -5.71
CA SER A 63 15.03 20.99 -6.28
C SER A 63 14.92 19.50 -5.90
N SER A 64 16.02 18.76 -6.03
CA SER A 64 16.07 17.34 -5.68
C SER A 64 15.83 17.13 -4.18
N TYR A 65 16.47 17.95 -3.34
CA TYR A 65 16.26 17.92 -1.90
C TYR A 65 14.80 18.20 -1.51
N MET A 66 14.16 19.21 -2.13
CA MET A 66 12.74 19.50 -1.89
C MET A 66 11.84 18.34 -2.29
N ALA A 67 12.08 17.71 -3.45
CA ALA A 67 11.29 16.57 -3.90
C ALA A 67 11.42 15.36 -2.96
N MET A 68 12.59 15.15 -2.34
CA MET A 68 12.81 14.10 -1.34
C MET A 68 12.24 14.42 0.04
N SER A 69 12.01 15.70 0.33
CA SER A 69 11.57 16.17 1.66
C SER A 69 10.07 16.50 1.71
N VAL A 70 9.28 15.96 0.78
CA VAL A 70 7.82 16.12 0.75
C VAL A 70 7.20 15.25 1.85
N GLU A 71 6.56 15.89 2.81
CA GLU A 71 5.87 15.27 3.93
C GLU A 71 4.59 16.05 4.29
N ARG A 72 3.84 15.58 5.29
CA ARG A 72 2.57 16.18 5.71
C ARG A 72 2.67 17.68 6.00
N SER A 73 3.71 18.12 6.69
CA SER A 73 3.95 19.52 7.07
C SER A 73 4.37 20.40 5.90
N THR A 74 5.07 19.84 4.91
CA THR A 74 5.77 20.63 3.89
C THR A 74 5.09 20.60 2.52
N CYS A 75 4.25 19.59 2.25
CA CYS A 75 3.74 19.29 0.91
C CYS A 75 3.02 20.47 0.24
N VAL A 76 2.12 21.16 0.95
CA VAL A 76 1.31 22.25 0.37
C VAL A 76 2.16 23.49 0.10
N ASP A 77 3.13 23.79 0.96
CA ASP A 77 4.00 24.95 0.76
C ASP A 77 5.04 24.70 -0.32
N LEU A 78 5.60 23.50 -0.39
CA LEU A 78 6.45 23.07 -1.51
C LEU A 78 5.66 23.03 -2.82
N TYR A 79 4.39 22.63 -2.80
CA TYR A 79 3.53 22.66 -3.98
C TYR A 79 3.33 24.08 -4.51
N LYS A 80 2.97 25.03 -3.63
CA LYS A 80 2.84 26.46 -4.00
C LYS A 80 4.16 27.02 -4.52
N PHE A 81 5.27 26.67 -3.88
CA PHE A 81 6.59 27.09 -4.31
C PHE A 81 6.89 26.57 -5.72
N ALA A 82 6.68 25.27 -5.95
CA ALA A 82 6.92 24.62 -7.23
C ALA A 82 6.02 25.17 -8.35
N ASP A 83 4.77 25.55 -8.03
CA ASP A 83 3.86 26.22 -8.97
C ASP A 83 4.39 27.61 -9.37
N VAL A 84 4.81 28.43 -8.40
CA VAL A 84 5.34 29.78 -8.64
C VAL A 84 6.65 29.76 -9.43
N PHE A 85 7.57 28.85 -9.11
CA PHE A 85 8.89 28.74 -9.74
C PHE A 85 8.93 27.72 -10.90
N SER A 86 7.79 27.12 -11.26
CA SER A 86 7.68 26.10 -12.32
C SER A 86 8.65 24.91 -12.15
N VAL A 87 8.82 24.45 -10.90
CA VAL A 87 9.75 23.37 -10.52
C VAL A 87 9.05 22.01 -10.64
N GLU A 88 8.99 21.48 -11.86
CA GLU A 88 8.08 20.37 -12.19
C GLU A 88 8.34 19.07 -11.41
N ASN A 89 9.59 18.72 -11.09
CA ASN A 89 9.89 17.51 -10.31
C ASN A 89 9.34 17.61 -8.87
N VAL A 90 9.47 18.78 -8.23
CA VAL A 90 8.89 19.04 -6.90
C VAL A 90 7.37 19.09 -6.99
N ARG A 91 6.83 19.73 -8.04
CA ARG A 91 5.39 19.82 -8.31
C ARG A 91 4.75 18.43 -8.39
N LYS A 92 5.32 17.54 -9.22
CA LYS A 92 4.87 16.14 -9.36
C LYS A 92 4.99 15.34 -8.07
N ALA A 93 6.10 15.48 -7.34
CA ALA A 93 6.28 14.80 -6.05
C ALA A 93 5.19 15.23 -5.04
N CYS A 94 4.92 16.53 -4.96
CA CYS A 94 3.86 17.06 -4.10
C CYS A 94 2.46 16.62 -4.56
N GLN A 95 2.17 16.62 -5.86
CA GLN A 95 0.88 16.16 -6.40
C GLN A 95 0.63 14.69 -6.06
N LYS A 96 1.62 13.82 -6.28
CA LYS A 96 1.53 12.39 -5.93
C LYS A 96 1.29 12.19 -4.44
N TRP A 97 1.98 12.95 -3.60
CA TRP A 97 1.82 12.88 -2.14
C TRP A 97 0.43 13.39 -1.70
N ILE A 98 -0.02 14.53 -2.21
CA ILE A 98 -1.35 15.10 -1.93
C ILE A 98 -2.45 14.16 -2.42
N ALA A 99 -2.29 13.52 -3.58
CA ALA A 99 -3.27 12.58 -4.10
C ALA A 99 -3.44 11.36 -3.19
N ARG A 100 -2.34 10.78 -2.69
CA ARG A 100 -2.34 9.65 -1.76
C ARG A 100 -2.89 10.00 -0.37
N HIS A 101 -2.61 11.19 0.14
CA HIS A 101 -3.05 11.62 1.48
C HIS A 101 -4.17 12.68 1.44
N PHE A 102 -4.99 12.67 0.38
CA PHE A 102 -5.94 13.74 0.09
C PHE A 102 -6.85 14.07 1.28
N THR A 103 -7.40 13.05 1.95
CA THR A 103 -8.31 13.23 3.08
C THR A 103 -7.67 13.98 4.24
N GLU A 104 -6.38 13.70 4.52
CA GLU A 104 -5.63 14.40 5.57
C GLU A 104 -5.34 15.85 5.16
N VAL A 105 -4.82 16.07 3.96
CA VAL A 105 -4.46 17.40 3.45
C VAL A 105 -5.70 18.29 3.30
N ALA A 106 -6.83 17.71 2.87
CA ALA A 106 -8.12 18.36 2.78
C ALA A 106 -8.59 18.92 4.13
N SER A 107 -8.16 18.31 5.23
CA SER A 107 -8.59 18.67 6.59
C SER A 107 -7.77 19.81 7.22
N SER A 108 -6.48 19.91 6.91
CA SER A 108 -5.54 20.85 7.56
C SER A 108 -5.16 22.03 6.66
N GLU A 109 -4.55 21.76 5.50
CA GLU A 109 -3.79 22.74 4.73
C GLU A 109 -4.50 23.22 3.45
N PHE A 110 -5.53 22.49 3.01
CA PHE A 110 -6.24 22.74 1.75
C PHE A 110 -6.75 24.17 1.59
N CYS A 111 -7.16 24.80 2.70
CA CYS A 111 -7.73 26.15 2.71
C CYS A 111 -6.76 27.25 2.25
N SER A 112 -5.45 26.97 2.28
CA SER A 112 -4.39 27.89 1.88
C SER A 112 -4.13 27.92 0.36
N LEU A 113 -4.71 26.99 -0.40
CA LEU A 113 -4.52 26.87 -1.85
C LEU A 113 -5.27 27.96 -2.63
N SER A 114 -4.72 28.31 -3.80
CA SER A 114 -5.39 29.13 -4.81
C SER A 114 -6.51 28.33 -5.50
N VAL A 115 -7.42 29.00 -6.19
CA VAL A 115 -8.50 28.33 -6.95
C VAL A 115 -7.95 27.40 -8.04
N ASN A 116 -6.88 27.82 -8.73
CA ASN A 116 -6.28 27.01 -9.80
C ASN A 116 -5.63 25.75 -9.23
N ASN A 117 -4.87 25.89 -8.13
CA ASN A 117 -4.24 24.77 -7.46
C ASN A 117 -5.27 23.79 -6.88
N LEU A 118 -6.37 24.31 -6.33
CA LEU A 118 -7.49 23.49 -5.89
C LEU A 118 -8.08 22.69 -7.05
N ILE A 119 -8.40 23.35 -8.16
CA ILE A 119 -9.00 22.73 -9.35
C ILE A 119 -8.08 21.66 -9.93
N GLU A 120 -6.78 21.93 -10.02
CA GLU A 120 -5.79 20.97 -10.53
C GLU A 120 -5.77 19.70 -9.67
N ILE A 121 -5.74 19.85 -8.34
CA ILE A 121 -5.74 18.71 -7.41
C ILE A 121 -7.06 17.93 -7.52
N ILE A 122 -8.22 18.58 -7.40
CA ILE A 122 -9.51 17.86 -7.42
C ILE A 122 -9.84 17.26 -8.79
N SER A 123 -9.21 17.73 -9.87
CA SER A 123 -9.39 17.16 -11.21
C SER A 123 -8.60 15.87 -11.42
N HIS A 124 -7.64 15.55 -10.55
CA HIS A 124 -6.72 14.44 -10.75
C HIS A 124 -7.39 13.08 -10.59
N ASP A 125 -7.19 12.16 -11.53
CA ASP A 125 -7.87 10.85 -11.48
C ASP A 125 -7.36 9.97 -10.33
N GLU A 126 -6.10 10.16 -9.93
CA GLU A 126 -5.40 9.35 -8.93
C GLU A 126 -5.63 9.76 -7.47
N LEU A 127 -6.64 10.59 -7.16
CA LEU A 127 -6.93 10.91 -5.76
C LEU A 127 -7.35 9.65 -5.00
N ASP A 128 -6.72 9.41 -3.85
CA ASP A 128 -7.09 8.35 -2.92
C ASP A 128 -8.27 8.82 -2.04
N VAL A 129 -9.46 8.76 -2.63
CA VAL A 129 -10.73 9.04 -1.95
C VAL A 129 -11.69 7.86 -2.16
N LYS A 130 -12.28 7.39 -1.05
CA LYS A 130 -13.27 6.31 -1.07
C LYS A 130 -14.59 6.71 -1.73
N GLU A 131 -14.93 8.01 -1.65
CA GLU A 131 -16.18 8.56 -2.14
C GLU A 131 -16.01 10.03 -2.57
N GLU A 132 -16.72 10.44 -3.62
CA GLU A 132 -16.70 11.84 -4.09
C GLU A 132 -17.29 12.82 -3.07
N THR A 133 -18.06 12.35 -2.08
CA THR A 133 -18.56 13.23 -1.01
C THR A 133 -17.39 13.82 -0.20
N THR A 134 -16.24 13.14 -0.14
CA THR A 134 -15.02 13.65 0.52
C THR A 134 -14.45 14.85 -0.23
N VAL A 135 -14.40 14.78 -1.57
CA VAL A 135 -13.96 15.88 -2.44
C VAL A 135 -14.92 17.07 -2.30
N TRP A 136 -16.23 16.81 -2.31
CA TRP A 136 -17.25 17.83 -2.06
C TRP A 136 -17.08 18.51 -0.70
N LYS A 137 -16.92 17.74 0.40
CA LYS A 137 -16.70 18.28 1.75
C LYS A 137 -15.44 19.15 1.81
N ALA A 138 -14.36 18.76 1.12
CA ALA A 138 -13.14 19.54 1.02
C ALA A 138 -13.37 20.90 0.31
N VAL A 139 -14.10 20.90 -0.81
CA VAL A 139 -14.47 22.12 -1.55
C VAL A 139 -15.34 23.05 -0.70
N VAL A 140 -16.34 22.50 0.00
CA VAL A 140 -17.19 23.27 0.94
C VAL A 140 -16.34 23.97 1.99
N ARG A 141 -15.40 23.24 2.62
CA ARG A 141 -14.48 23.80 3.61
C ARG A 141 -13.61 24.92 3.04
N TRP A 142 -13.07 24.72 1.83
CA TRP A 142 -12.25 25.71 1.14
C TRP A 142 -13.04 26.99 0.83
N VAL A 143 -14.26 26.88 0.32
CA VAL A 143 -15.12 28.04 0.02
C VAL A 143 -15.50 28.77 1.31
N GLN A 144 -15.88 28.04 2.35
CA GLN A 144 -16.29 28.63 3.64
C GLN A 144 -15.15 29.42 4.31
N HIS A 145 -13.89 29.00 4.15
CA HIS A 145 -12.74 29.68 4.74
C HIS A 145 -12.60 31.15 4.32
N ARG A 146 -12.91 31.50 3.06
CA ARG A 146 -12.98 32.89 2.56
C ARG A 146 -14.20 33.10 1.68
N ARG A 147 -15.37 32.93 2.28
CA ARG A 147 -16.67 32.91 1.57
C ARG A 147 -16.84 34.07 0.58
N LYS A 148 -16.59 35.31 1.00
CA LYS A 148 -16.81 36.50 0.15
C LYS A 148 -16.00 36.46 -1.15
N ASP A 149 -14.76 36.00 -1.06
CA ASP A 149 -13.83 35.98 -2.19
C ASP A 149 -13.91 34.70 -3.01
N ARG A 150 -14.50 33.62 -2.46
CA ARG A 150 -14.45 32.28 -3.07
C ARG A 150 -15.79 31.80 -3.64
N MET A 151 -16.91 32.37 -3.19
CA MET A 151 -18.25 31.95 -3.64
C MET A 151 -18.41 32.02 -5.17
N HIS A 152 -17.87 33.05 -5.81
CA HIS A 152 -18.01 33.23 -7.26
C HIS A 152 -17.22 32.19 -8.08
N HIS A 153 -16.25 31.50 -7.48
CA HIS A 153 -15.52 30.40 -8.12
C HIS A 153 -16.23 29.05 -7.99
N LEU A 154 -17.25 28.93 -7.12
CA LEU A 154 -17.91 27.67 -6.81
C LEU A 154 -18.46 26.96 -8.06
N PRO A 155 -19.17 27.61 -9.00
CA PRO A 155 -19.66 26.94 -10.22
C PRO A 155 -18.55 26.31 -11.04
N THR A 156 -17.41 26.99 -11.18
CA THR A 156 -16.25 26.49 -11.91
C THR A 156 -15.68 25.26 -11.21
N ILE A 157 -15.46 25.34 -9.89
CA ILE A 157 -14.92 24.23 -9.09
C ILE A 157 -15.84 23.00 -9.15
N LEU A 158 -17.16 23.20 -9.09
CA LEU A 158 -18.15 22.12 -9.13
C LEU A 158 -18.08 21.29 -10.41
N SER A 159 -17.69 21.89 -11.54
CA SER A 159 -17.55 21.16 -12.80
C SER A 159 -16.46 20.08 -12.79
N HIS A 160 -15.55 20.12 -11.81
CA HIS A 160 -14.45 19.16 -11.64
C HIS A 160 -14.75 18.06 -10.60
N ILE A 161 -15.91 18.12 -9.92
CA ILE A 161 -16.37 17.07 -9.01
C ILE A 161 -17.16 16.03 -9.82
N ARG A 162 -16.92 14.74 -9.55
CA ARG A 162 -17.53 13.65 -10.33
C ARG A 162 -18.89 13.26 -9.77
N PHE A 163 -19.86 14.18 -9.88
CA PHE A 163 -21.23 13.97 -9.38
C PHE A 163 -21.92 12.70 -9.90
N ASN A 164 -21.51 12.20 -11.07
CA ASN A 164 -22.01 10.94 -11.64
C ASN A 164 -21.64 9.68 -10.83
N LEU A 165 -20.66 9.77 -9.94
CA LEU A 165 -20.21 8.68 -9.07
C LEU A 165 -20.84 8.74 -7.67
N LEU A 166 -21.66 9.76 -7.40
CA LEU A 166 -22.37 9.89 -6.13
C LEU A 166 -23.68 9.10 -6.14
N THR A 167 -24.13 8.70 -4.96
CA THR A 167 -25.47 8.12 -4.82
C THR A 167 -26.54 9.18 -5.09
N SER A 168 -27.77 8.72 -5.37
CA SER A 168 -28.91 9.62 -5.55
C SER A 168 -29.20 10.44 -4.29
N ASP A 169 -29.03 9.84 -3.11
CA ASP A 169 -29.25 10.49 -1.81
C ASP A 169 -28.19 11.55 -1.53
N ASP A 170 -26.92 11.26 -1.80
CA ASP A 170 -25.83 12.22 -1.65
C ASP A 170 -26.02 13.43 -2.58
N THR A 171 -26.38 13.16 -3.83
CA THR A 171 -26.61 14.22 -4.82
C THR A 171 -27.77 15.12 -4.39
N ALA A 172 -28.86 14.55 -3.85
CA ALA A 172 -29.96 15.31 -3.30
C ALA A 172 -29.52 16.17 -2.09
N ALA A 173 -28.76 15.59 -1.16
CA ALA A 173 -28.24 16.32 0.00
C ALA A 173 -27.33 17.49 -0.41
N ILE A 174 -26.52 17.33 -1.46
CA ILE A 174 -25.65 18.41 -1.98
C ILE A 174 -26.46 19.53 -2.63
N LEU A 175 -27.50 19.20 -3.41
CA LEU A 175 -28.38 20.21 -4.03
C LEU A 175 -29.15 21.03 -2.98
N GLU A 176 -29.43 20.44 -1.82
CA GLU A 176 -30.08 21.11 -0.69
C GLU A 176 -29.11 21.95 0.16
N HIS A 177 -27.80 21.82 -0.06
CA HIS A 177 -26.78 22.51 0.74
C HIS A 177 -26.85 24.04 0.58
N PRO A 178 -26.73 24.85 1.66
CA PRO A 178 -26.90 26.31 1.61
C PRO A 178 -26.01 27.00 0.56
N LEU A 179 -24.75 26.57 0.42
CA LEU A 179 -23.82 27.14 -0.57
C LEU A 179 -24.31 26.98 -2.02
N VAL A 180 -24.97 25.87 -2.32
CA VAL A 180 -25.47 25.56 -3.66
C VAL A 180 -26.81 26.24 -3.93
N ARG A 181 -27.63 26.41 -2.88
CA ARG A 181 -28.90 27.13 -2.97
C ARG A 181 -28.74 28.64 -3.11
N GLU A 182 -27.71 29.21 -2.52
CA GLU A 182 -27.42 30.64 -2.59
C GLU A 182 -26.91 31.09 -3.97
N ASP A 183 -26.32 30.18 -4.75
CA ASP A 183 -25.84 30.45 -6.09
C ASP A 183 -26.61 29.62 -7.15
N PRO A 184 -27.54 30.22 -7.91
CA PRO A 184 -28.33 29.49 -8.89
C PRO A 184 -27.50 28.77 -9.97
N GLY A 185 -26.34 29.32 -10.33
CA GLY A 185 -25.43 28.74 -11.32
C GLY A 185 -24.85 27.40 -10.88
N SER A 186 -24.55 27.25 -9.59
CA SER A 186 -24.03 26.01 -9.00
C SER A 186 -25.01 24.83 -9.15
N CYS A 187 -26.30 25.07 -8.90
CA CYS A 187 -27.36 24.08 -9.11
C CYS A 187 -27.45 23.61 -10.58
N GLU A 188 -27.33 24.54 -11.53
CA GLU A 188 -27.38 24.22 -12.95
C GLU A 188 -26.16 23.42 -13.41
N VAL A 189 -24.96 23.77 -12.92
CA VAL A 189 -23.72 23.02 -13.21
C VAL A 189 -23.85 21.57 -12.76
N ILE A 190 -24.28 21.31 -11.52
CA ILE A 190 -24.45 19.94 -11.00
C ILE A 190 -25.44 19.16 -11.88
N LYS A 191 -26.61 19.74 -12.16
CA LYS A 191 -27.62 19.10 -13.03
C LYS A 191 -27.09 18.82 -14.43
N ASN A 192 -26.28 19.71 -15.00
CA ASN A 192 -25.68 19.53 -16.32
C ASN A 192 -24.60 18.45 -16.33
N VAL A 193 -23.77 18.37 -15.28
CA VAL A 193 -22.75 17.32 -15.12
C VAL A 193 -23.41 15.94 -15.00
N VAL A 194 -24.50 15.84 -14.22
CA VAL A 194 -25.27 14.61 -14.05
C VAL A 194 -25.98 14.21 -15.34
N LYS A 195 -26.58 15.17 -16.06
CA LYS A 195 -27.32 14.90 -17.31
C LYS A 195 -26.44 14.57 -18.49
N LYS A 196 -25.31 15.27 -18.67
CA LYS A 196 -24.42 15.01 -19.81
C LYS A 196 -23.83 13.61 -19.70
N GLY A 197 -23.52 13.16 -18.48
CA GLY A 197 -22.63 12.03 -18.27
C GLY A 197 -21.27 12.29 -18.93
N ASN A 198 -20.22 11.65 -18.46
CA ASN A 198 -19.03 11.54 -19.29
C ASN A 198 -18.57 10.08 -19.22
N PRO A 199 -18.71 9.32 -20.32
CA PRO A 199 -18.42 7.89 -20.33
C PRO A 199 -16.93 7.57 -20.11
N ASN A 200 -16.06 8.57 -20.21
CA ASN A 200 -14.62 8.44 -19.93
C ASN A 200 -14.27 8.84 -18.48
N LEU A 201 -15.26 9.18 -17.64
CA LEU A 201 -15.02 9.41 -16.20
C LEU A 201 -14.68 8.08 -15.55
N LYS A 202 -13.39 7.91 -15.29
CA LYS A 202 -12.90 6.85 -14.42
C LYS A 202 -13.32 7.16 -12.97
N PRO A 203 -13.63 6.15 -12.15
CA PRO A 203 -13.65 6.29 -10.69
C PRO A 203 -12.33 6.87 -10.13
N ARG A 204 -12.31 7.32 -8.87
CA ARG A 204 -11.06 7.84 -8.25
C ARG A 204 -10.21 6.66 -7.82
N LEU A 205 -8.89 6.74 -7.86
CA LEU A 205 -8.01 5.62 -7.48
C LEU A 205 -8.38 5.02 -6.11
N GLY A 206 -8.81 5.83 -5.13
CA GLY A 206 -9.26 5.36 -3.82
C GLY A 206 -10.62 4.65 -3.78
N MET A 207 -11.41 4.68 -4.86
CA MET A 207 -12.66 3.92 -5.03
C MET A 207 -12.35 2.46 -5.37
N THR A 208 -11.69 1.82 -4.41
CA THR A 208 -11.18 0.46 -4.48
C THR A 208 -12.23 -0.53 -4.00
N THR A 209 -12.12 -1.77 -4.45
CA THR A 209 -12.86 -2.92 -3.93
C THR A 209 -11.85 -3.84 -3.28
N GLU A 210 -12.11 -4.27 -2.04
CA GLU A 210 -11.27 -5.29 -1.42
C GLU A 210 -11.40 -6.60 -2.21
N MET A 211 -10.26 -7.16 -2.59
CA MET A 211 -10.16 -8.40 -3.34
C MET A 211 -9.03 -9.25 -2.79
N VAL A 212 -9.26 -10.54 -2.73
CA VAL A 212 -8.26 -11.57 -2.44
C VAL A 212 -7.46 -11.83 -3.72
N LEU A 213 -6.14 -11.93 -3.61
CA LEU A 213 -5.25 -12.22 -4.73
C LEU A 213 -4.86 -13.69 -4.72
N LEU A 214 -5.10 -14.39 -5.83
CA LEU A 214 -4.65 -15.76 -6.04
C LEU A 214 -3.73 -15.86 -7.26
N LEU A 215 -2.47 -16.24 -7.05
CA LEU A 215 -1.52 -16.53 -8.12
C LEU A 215 -1.78 -17.90 -8.70
N ASN A 216 -1.85 -18.00 -10.02
CA ASN A 216 -1.99 -19.27 -10.72
C ASN A 216 -0.61 -19.95 -10.89
N GLN A 217 -0.46 -21.20 -10.44
CA GLN A 217 0.77 -21.99 -10.58
C GLN A 217 0.85 -22.81 -11.87
N THR A 218 -0.14 -22.70 -12.76
CA THR A 218 -0.14 -23.48 -13.99
C THR A 218 1.02 -23.02 -14.90
N PRO A 219 1.99 -23.89 -15.25
CA PRO A 219 3.14 -23.49 -16.07
C PRO A 219 2.71 -22.84 -17.39
N GLY A 220 3.35 -21.73 -17.77
CA GLY A 220 2.99 -20.94 -18.96
C GLY A 220 1.75 -20.05 -18.80
N HIS A 221 1.12 -20.00 -17.63
CA HIS A 221 -0.05 -19.16 -17.35
C HIS A 221 0.17 -18.22 -16.15
N ASN A 222 0.87 -17.11 -16.40
CA ASN A 222 1.11 -16.08 -15.38
C ASN A 222 -0.16 -15.24 -15.20
N GLU A 223 -1.05 -15.72 -14.34
CA GLU A 223 -2.33 -15.09 -14.07
C GLU A 223 -2.48 -14.81 -12.58
N VAL A 224 -3.00 -13.62 -12.26
CA VAL A 224 -3.50 -13.29 -10.93
C VAL A 224 -5.02 -13.24 -11.01
N LEU A 225 -5.69 -14.03 -10.19
CA LEU A 225 -7.13 -13.94 -9.97
C LEU A 225 -7.39 -13.00 -8.81
N PHE A 226 -8.17 -11.95 -9.06
CA PHE A 226 -8.71 -11.06 -8.06
C PHE A 226 -10.15 -11.47 -7.75
N MET A 227 -10.45 -11.82 -6.50
CA MET A 227 -11.79 -12.24 -6.11
C MET A 227 -12.35 -11.43 -4.95
N ASN A 228 -13.63 -11.08 -5.05
CA ASN A 228 -14.45 -10.70 -3.91
C ASN A 228 -15.63 -11.69 -3.83
N PRO A 229 -15.52 -12.74 -3.01
CA PRO A 229 -16.56 -13.77 -2.90
C PRO A 229 -17.87 -13.26 -2.28
N GLN A 230 -17.83 -12.19 -1.48
CA GLN A 230 -19.05 -11.60 -0.90
C GLN A 230 -19.91 -10.89 -1.96
N GLU A 231 -19.26 -10.24 -2.93
CA GLU A 231 -19.93 -9.56 -4.05
C GLU A 231 -20.10 -10.47 -5.28
N GLY A 232 -19.54 -11.68 -5.26
CA GLY A 232 -19.53 -12.59 -6.42
C GLY A 232 -18.74 -12.05 -7.61
N LYS A 233 -17.72 -11.21 -7.37
CA LYS A 233 -16.87 -10.62 -8.41
C LYS A 233 -15.56 -11.38 -8.52
N TYR A 234 -15.20 -11.77 -9.75
CA TYR A 234 -13.98 -12.51 -10.05
C TYR A 234 -13.38 -11.95 -11.33
N ILE A 235 -12.13 -11.50 -11.28
CA ILE A 235 -11.43 -10.88 -12.41
C ILE A 235 -10.07 -11.54 -12.53
N SER A 236 -9.82 -12.17 -13.68
CA SER A 236 -8.53 -12.78 -14.01
C SER A 236 -7.69 -11.81 -14.84
N CYS A 237 -6.46 -11.56 -14.42
CA CYS A 237 -5.49 -10.76 -15.17
C CYS A 237 -4.29 -11.61 -15.56
N SER A 238 -4.02 -11.70 -16.87
CA SER A 238 -2.87 -12.41 -17.41
C SER A 238 -1.71 -11.45 -17.68
N TYR A 239 -0.51 -11.83 -17.27
CA TYR A 239 0.72 -11.06 -17.39
C TYR A 239 1.72 -11.80 -18.28
N LYS A 240 2.70 -11.07 -18.83
CA LYS A 240 3.82 -11.69 -19.53
C LYS A 240 4.82 -12.22 -18.51
N TYR A 241 5.61 -13.21 -18.92
CA TYR A 241 6.70 -13.76 -18.10
C TYR A 241 7.71 -12.70 -17.62
N GLU A 242 8.01 -11.72 -18.45
CA GLU A 242 8.91 -10.61 -18.10
C GLU A 242 8.36 -9.72 -16.97
N ASP A 243 7.03 -9.63 -16.84
CA ASP A 243 6.37 -8.78 -15.86
C ASP A 243 6.07 -9.53 -14.56
N LEU A 244 5.67 -10.80 -14.66
CA LEU A 244 5.37 -11.68 -13.52
C LEU A 244 6.02 -13.06 -13.77
N PRO A 245 7.16 -13.36 -13.14
CA PRO A 245 7.85 -14.65 -13.26
C PRO A 245 7.06 -15.82 -12.68
N GLU A 246 7.32 -17.04 -13.16
CA GLU A 246 6.61 -18.26 -12.73
C GLU A 246 6.89 -18.66 -11.26
N GLU A 247 8.06 -18.35 -10.71
CA GLU A 247 8.43 -18.66 -9.31
C GLU A 247 8.23 -17.44 -8.40
N SER A 248 7.06 -16.80 -8.52
CA SER A 248 6.72 -15.65 -7.70
C SER A 248 5.61 -15.98 -6.71
N SER A 249 5.72 -15.54 -5.47
CA SER A 249 4.72 -15.70 -4.41
C SER A 249 4.21 -14.33 -3.93
N VAL A 250 2.91 -14.20 -3.67
CA VAL A 250 2.39 -12.98 -3.03
C VAL A 250 2.69 -13.04 -1.55
N GLU A 251 3.54 -12.12 -1.09
CA GLU A 251 4.05 -12.14 0.28
C GLU A 251 3.26 -11.22 1.20
N THR A 252 2.98 -9.99 0.75
CA THR A 252 2.37 -9.02 1.65
C THR A 252 1.62 -7.91 0.93
N VAL A 253 0.58 -7.41 1.60
CA VAL A 253 -0.11 -6.18 1.24
C VAL A 253 0.06 -5.23 2.43
N THR A 254 0.65 -4.07 2.17
CA THR A 254 0.90 -3.10 3.24
C THR A 254 -0.37 -2.38 3.65
N THR A 255 -0.31 -1.69 4.79
CA THR A 255 -1.35 -0.78 5.28
C THR A 255 -1.69 0.31 4.24
N ASP A 256 -0.68 0.77 3.49
CA ASP A 256 -0.83 1.72 2.38
C ASP A 256 -1.31 1.08 1.07
N ASN A 257 -1.68 -0.21 1.11
CA ASN A 257 -2.20 -0.98 -0.02
C ASN A 257 -1.19 -1.17 -1.17
N ASP A 258 0.10 -1.09 -0.86
CA ASP A 258 1.14 -1.54 -1.77
C ASP A 258 1.20 -3.07 -1.72
N ILE A 259 1.11 -3.70 -2.90
CA ILE A 259 1.14 -5.15 -3.03
C ILE A 259 2.54 -5.56 -3.43
N TYR A 260 3.16 -6.43 -2.64
CA TYR A 260 4.49 -6.93 -2.89
C TYR A 260 4.46 -8.44 -3.18
N ILE A 261 5.09 -8.79 -4.29
CA ILE A 261 5.37 -10.16 -4.69
C ILE A 261 6.88 -10.37 -4.60
N MET A 262 7.30 -11.52 -4.09
CA MET A 262 8.70 -11.92 -4.11
C MET A 262 8.98 -12.75 -5.36
N GLU A 263 10.08 -12.43 -6.03
CA GLU A 263 10.62 -13.17 -7.15
C GLU A 263 11.94 -13.81 -6.71
N ILE A 264 12.06 -15.11 -6.91
CA ILE A 264 13.28 -15.87 -6.66
C ILE A 264 14.04 -16.05 -7.98
N LYS A 265 15.33 -15.67 -8.00
CA LYS A 265 16.24 -15.86 -9.13
C LYS A 265 17.42 -16.71 -8.73
N TYR A 266 17.64 -17.80 -9.45
CA TYR A 266 18.84 -18.63 -9.32
C TYR A 266 19.91 -18.18 -10.32
N LEU A 267 21.04 -17.67 -9.83
CA LEU A 267 22.16 -17.19 -10.63
C LEU A 267 23.45 -17.87 -10.16
N GLU A 268 24.06 -18.72 -10.99
CA GLU A 268 25.43 -19.24 -10.77
C GLU A 268 25.68 -19.77 -9.34
N ASP A 269 24.72 -20.52 -8.79
CA ASP A 269 24.70 -21.11 -7.43
C ASP A 269 24.27 -20.18 -6.26
N GLU A 270 23.89 -18.92 -6.54
CA GLU A 270 23.29 -18.01 -5.55
C GLU A 270 21.77 -17.84 -5.73
N LYS A 271 21.02 -17.81 -4.61
CA LYS A 271 19.60 -17.46 -4.58
C LYS A 271 19.47 -15.95 -4.34
N LYS A 272 18.96 -15.24 -5.34
CA LYS A 272 18.73 -13.79 -5.28
C LYS A 272 17.24 -13.51 -5.21
N LEU A 273 16.84 -12.72 -4.23
CA LEU A 273 15.45 -12.33 -4.01
C LEU A 273 15.24 -10.90 -4.50
N SER A 274 14.30 -10.72 -5.42
CA SER A 274 13.81 -9.40 -5.84
C SER A 274 12.36 -9.20 -5.41
N LEU A 275 12.02 -7.95 -5.10
CA LEU A 275 10.64 -7.56 -4.81
C LEU A 275 10.04 -6.87 -6.01
N LEU A 276 8.85 -7.31 -6.40
CA LEU A 276 8.00 -6.65 -7.38
C LEU A 276 6.87 -5.96 -6.63
N LYS A 277 6.58 -4.72 -7.02
CA LYS A 277 5.47 -3.92 -6.52
C LYS A 277 4.41 -3.82 -7.60
N TYR A 278 3.15 -3.96 -7.22
CA TYR A 278 2.04 -3.77 -8.15
C TYR A 278 1.73 -2.29 -8.37
N ASN A 279 1.72 -1.87 -9.63
CA ASN A 279 1.25 -0.55 -10.03
C ASN A 279 -0.24 -0.61 -10.39
N HIS A 280 -1.08 -0.16 -9.45
CA HIS A 280 -2.54 -0.13 -9.59
C HIS A 280 -3.04 0.71 -10.77
N ALA A 281 -2.31 1.75 -11.19
CA ALA A 281 -2.75 2.67 -12.25
C ALA A 281 -2.58 2.06 -13.65
N GLU A 282 -1.46 1.38 -13.86
CA GLU A 282 -1.09 0.82 -15.16
C GLU A 282 -1.38 -0.69 -15.28
N ASN A 283 -1.75 -1.33 -14.16
CA ASN A 283 -1.87 -2.77 -14.03
C ASN A 283 -0.64 -3.49 -14.59
N VAL A 284 0.50 -3.21 -13.95
CA VAL A 284 1.80 -3.82 -14.24
C VAL A 284 2.52 -4.07 -12.93
N TRP A 285 3.38 -5.08 -12.93
CA TRP A 285 4.33 -5.34 -11.86
C TRP A 285 5.64 -4.63 -12.20
N GLU A 286 6.16 -3.84 -11.27
CA GLU A 286 7.39 -3.08 -11.43
C GLU A 286 8.39 -3.45 -10.32
N PRO A 287 9.71 -3.40 -10.57
CA PRO A 287 10.69 -3.59 -9.51
C PRO A 287 10.44 -2.61 -8.36
N ALA A 288 10.38 -3.12 -7.13
CA ALA A 288 10.26 -2.27 -5.96
C ALA A 288 11.50 -1.37 -5.81
N ASP A 289 11.32 -0.19 -5.21
CA ASP A 289 12.42 0.72 -4.81
C ASP A 289 13.26 0.17 -3.63
N VAL A 290 13.35 -1.16 -3.51
CA VAL A 290 14.05 -1.91 -2.49
C VAL A 290 15.08 -2.80 -3.20
N PRO A 291 16.37 -2.71 -2.86
CA PRO A 291 17.39 -3.52 -3.48
C PRO A 291 17.14 -5.00 -3.18
N SER A 292 17.46 -5.82 -4.18
CA SER A 292 17.46 -7.26 -4.06
C SER A 292 18.33 -7.73 -2.90
N ILE A 293 17.86 -8.76 -2.19
CA ILE A 293 18.60 -9.42 -1.14
C ILE A 293 19.34 -10.61 -1.77
N SER A 294 20.66 -10.63 -1.68
CA SER A 294 21.47 -11.79 -2.07
C SER A 294 21.73 -12.65 -0.85
N MET A 295 21.50 -13.97 -0.95
CA MET A 295 21.78 -14.90 0.14
C MET A 295 22.33 -16.23 -0.36
N GLU A 296 23.24 -16.79 0.44
CA GLU A 296 23.57 -18.21 0.47
C GLU A 296 22.47 -18.90 1.31
N LEU A 297 21.33 -19.24 0.70
CA LEU A 297 20.29 -20.05 1.36
C LEU A 297 20.53 -21.52 1.01
N GLU A 298 20.32 -22.40 1.98
CA GLU A 298 20.23 -23.85 1.72
C GLU A 298 18.93 -24.15 0.92
N HIS A 299 18.86 -25.34 0.32
CA HIS A 299 17.85 -25.64 -0.71
C HIS A 299 16.38 -25.64 -0.21
N ASP A 300 16.11 -25.67 1.10
CA ASP A 300 14.75 -25.79 1.69
C ASP A 300 14.28 -24.56 2.51
N SER A 301 14.91 -23.38 2.35
CA SER A 301 14.49 -22.18 3.10
C SER A 301 13.29 -21.44 2.48
N SER A 302 12.27 -21.17 3.28
CA SER A 302 11.15 -20.26 2.96
C SER A 302 11.49 -18.81 3.31
N CYS A 303 10.87 -17.86 2.62
CA CYS A 303 11.19 -16.44 2.75
C CYS A 303 9.90 -15.66 2.87
N HIS A 304 9.74 -14.91 3.96
CA HIS A 304 8.54 -14.11 4.19
C HIS A 304 8.85 -12.62 4.29
N ILE A 305 7.88 -11.82 3.89
CA ILE A 305 7.90 -10.37 4.13
C ILE A 305 6.64 -9.97 4.87
N SER A 306 6.80 -9.09 5.85
CA SER A 306 5.70 -8.51 6.62
C SER A 306 5.89 -7.01 6.75
N GLU A 307 4.78 -6.28 6.83
CA GLU A 307 4.79 -4.84 7.06
C GLU A 307 4.27 -4.52 8.46
N ILE A 308 4.97 -3.60 9.14
CA ILE A 308 4.58 -3.05 10.44
C ILE A 308 4.85 -1.54 10.42
N ASP A 309 3.82 -0.74 10.65
CA ASP A 309 3.89 0.72 10.79
C ASP A 309 4.71 1.42 9.68
N GLY A 310 4.51 1.01 8.43
CA GLY A 310 5.17 1.52 7.22
C GLY A 310 6.58 0.95 6.96
N THR A 311 7.04 0.01 7.78
CA THR A 311 8.37 -0.62 7.66
C THR A 311 8.24 -2.06 7.20
N LEU A 312 8.99 -2.42 6.14
CA LEU A 312 9.07 -3.80 5.65
C LEU A 312 10.09 -4.59 6.47
N TYR A 313 9.69 -5.79 6.88
CA TYR A 313 10.51 -6.78 7.57
C TYR A 313 10.66 -7.99 6.67
N TYR A 314 11.89 -8.46 6.54
CA TYR A 314 12.26 -9.66 5.81
C TYR A 314 12.67 -10.75 6.80
N LEU A 315 12.04 -11.92 6.67
CA LEU A 315 12.18 -13.05 7.57
C LEU A 315 12.51 -14.32 6.75
N PRO A 316 13.80 -14.64 6.57
CA PRO A 316 14.21 -15.94 6.04
C PRO A 316 13.97 -16.99 7.12
N ILE A 317 13.18 -17.99 6.80
CA ILE A 317 12.96 -19.15 7.66
C ILE A 317 13.70 -20.33 7.04
N ASP A 318 14.69 -20.79 7.79
CA ASP A 318 15.41 -22.00 7.48
C ASP A 318 14.86 -23.11 8.38
N GLU A 319 14.20 -24.11 7.78
CA GLU A 319 13.53 -25.19 8.52
C GLU A 319 14.53 -26.09 9.27
N ASP A 320 15.81 -26.06 8.88
CA ASP A 320 16.88 -26.81 9.55
C ASP A 320 17.58 -25.99 10.65
N SER A 321 17.17 -24.73 10.87
CA SER A 321 17.75 -23.81 11.85
C SER A 321 16.80 -23.52 13.02
N SER A 322 17.35 -23.53 14.24
CA SER A 322 16.67 -23.07 15.47
C SER A 322 16.80 -21.55 15.71
N VAL A 323 17.25 -20.81 14.71
CA VAL A 323 17.48 -19.36 14.79
C VAL A 323 16.76 -18.64 13.66
N LEU A 324 15.76 -17.83 14.02
CA LEU A 324 15.09 -16.92 13.11
C LEU A 324 15.87 -15.60 13.08
N ARG A 325 16.42 -15.27 11.91
CA ARG A 325 17.04 -13.97 11.64
C ARG A 325 16.02 -13.07 10.94
N MET A 326 16.17 -11.76 11.14
CA MET A 326 15.25 -10.80 10.54
C MET A 326 15.99 -9.52 10.19
N SER A 327 15.60 -8.91 9.09
CA SER A 327 16.09 -7.61 8.65
C SER A 327 14.94 -6.66 8.41
N LYS A 328 15.11 -5.38 8.72
CA LYS A 328 14.14 -4.32 8.42
C LYS A 328 14.67 -3.38 7.36
N TRP A 329 13.79 -2.89 6.50
CA TRP A 329 14.13 -1.93 5.47
C TRP A 329 14.18 -0.52 6.05
N ASP A 330 15.35 0.14 6.01
CA ASP A 330 15.46 1.55 6.37
C ASP A 330 15.38 2.46 5.12
N GLN A 331 14.31 3.24 5.05
CA GLN A 331 14.06 4.12 3.92
C GLN A 331 15.08 5.27 3.79
N HIS A 332 15.74 5.67 4.89
CA HIS A 332 16.69 6.79 4.91
C HIS A 332 18.06 6.40 4.37
N THR A 333 18.62 5.29 4.86
CA THR A 333 19.90 4.76 4.41
C THR A 333 19.79 3.94 3.13
N LYS A 334 18.56 3.53 2.75
CA LYS A 334 18.28 2.62 1.63
C LYS A 334 19.00 1.29 1.80
N GLN A 335 19.02 0.77 3.02
CA GLN A 335 19.67 -0.50 3.37
C GLN A 335 18.79 -1.35 4.27
N TRP A 336 19.00 -2.67 4.19
CA TRP A 336 18.45 -3.62 5.15
C TRP A 336 19.30 -3.62 6.42
N LEU A 337 18.66 -3.42 7.57
CA LEU A 337 19.28 -3.42 8.89
C LEU A 337 18.89 -4.69 9.64
N GLU A 338 19.88 -5.40 10.17
CA GLU A 338 19.67 -6.58 10.98
C GLU A 338 18.93 -6.23 12.28
N CYS A 339 17.94 -7.06 12.62
CA CYS A 339 17.16 -6.97 13.86
C CYS A 339 17.58 -8.08 14.82
N SER A 340 17.12 -8.00 16.06
CA SER A 340 17.36 -9.06 17.05
C SER A 340 16.80 -10.40 16.57
N SER A 341 17.63 -11.44 16.65
CA SER A 341 17.26 -12.81 16.29
C SER A 341 16.46 -13.49 17.40
N LEU A 342 15.69 -14.51 17.01
CA LEU A 342 14.94 -15.36 17.92
C LEU A 342 15.55 -16.77 17.92
N GLN A 343 15.79 -17.31 19.11
CA GLN A 343 16.07 -18.73 19.28
C GLN A 343 14.78 -19.45 19.69
N PHE A 344 14.48 -20.56 19.03
CA PHE A 344 13.31 -21.39 19.28
C PHE A 344 13.70 -22.88 19.27
N GLU A 345 12.84 -23.76 19.77
CA GLU A 345 13.12 -25.20 19.79
C GLU A 345 13.09 -25.79 18.37
N GLU A 346 14.04 -26.67 18.03
CA GLU A 346 14.11 -27.32 16.71
C GLU A 346 12.80 -28.05 16.39
N PHE A 347 12.40 -28.03 15.12
CA PHE A 347 11.20 -28.70 14.67
C PHE A 347 11.28 -30.21 14.96
N THR A 348 10.38 -30.74 15.77
CA THR A 348 10.24 -32.19 15.92
C THR A 348 9.55 -32.76 14.69
N PHE A 349 10.36 -33.15 13.69
CA PHE A 349 9.88 -33.75 12.45
C PHE A 349 9.01 -34.99 12.72
N THR A 350 7.78 -34.98 12.22
CA THR A 350 7.10 -36.22 11.82
C THR A 350 6.90 -36.17 10.32
N TYR A 351 7.88 -36.68 9.58
CA TYR A 351 7.78 -36.85 8.13
C TYR A 351 6.58 -37.74 7.79
N THR A 352 5.51 -37.14 7.27
CA THR A 352 4.59 -37.84 6.37
C THR A 352 4.75 -37.23 4.99
N PHE A 353 5.16 -38.07 4.05
CA PHE A 353 5.56 -37.79 2.65
C PHE A 353 4.50 -37.05 1.80
N GLU A 354 3.37 -36.62 2.36
CA GLU A 354 2.21 -36.08 1.64
C GLU A 354 1.89 -34.61 1.97
N ASN A 355 2.49 -33.98 3.00
CA ASN A 355 2.10 -32.63 3.42
C ASN A 355 3.19 -31.58 3.14
N ARG A 356 2.94 -30.70 2.16
CA ARG A 356 3.75 -29.53 1.79
C ARG A 356 3.45 -28.27 2.62
N ASN A 357 2.96 -28.40 3.84
CA ASN A 357 2.55 -27.22 4.61
C ASN A 357 3.69 -26.70 5.47
N SER A 358 3.95 -25.40 5.41
CA SER A 358 4.94 -24.70 6.23
C SER A 358 4.72 -24.97 7.72
N LEU A 359 5.78 -25.35 8.43
CA LEU A 359 5.74 -25.69 9.86
C LEU A 359 5.82 -24.48 10.79
N SER A 360 5.98 -23.30 10.20
CA SER A 360 6.04 -22.02 10.91
C SER A 360 5.41 -20.92 10.08
N PHE A 361 4.86 -19.92 10.77
CA PHE A 361 4.12 -18.82 10.18
C PHE A 361 4.60 -17.51 10.78
N THR A 362 4.76 -16.51 9.92
CA THR A 362 5.02 -15.13 10.35
C THR A 362 3.87 -14.25 9.88
N LEU A 363 3.41 -13.36 10.75
CA LEU A 363 2.34 -12.42 10.42
C LEU A 363 2.44 -11.15 11.27
N SER A 364 1.98 -10.04 10.73
CA SER A 364 1.81 -8.80 11.49
C SER A 364 0.42 -8.74 12.12
N CYS A 365 0.35 -8.27 13.37
CA CYS A 365 -0.91 -8.01 14.06
C CYS A 365 -0.74 -6.76 14.94
N GLY A 366 -1.46 -5.69 14.59
CA GLY A 366 -1.23 -4.36 15.16
C GLY A 366 0.20 -3.88 14.86
N SER A 367 0.85 -3.29 15.86
CA SER A 367 2.22 -2.76 15.77
C SER A 367 3.31 -3.80 16.09
N HIS A 368 3.03 -5.09 15.92
CA HIS A 368 3.92 -6.19 16.30
C HIS A 368 3.96 -7.28 15.23
N LEU A 369 5.06 -8.03 15.22
CA LEU A 369 5.20 -9.25 14.42
C LEU A 369 5.05 -10.46 15.33
N TYR A 370 4.37 -11.48 14.82
CA TYR A 370 4.18 -12.75 15.49
C TYR A 370 4.83 -13.86 14.67
N PHE A 371 5.59 -14.70 15.36
CA PHE A 371 6.12 -15.95 14.85
C PHE A 371 5.40 -17.09 15.57
N LEU A 372 4.83 -18.00 14.80
CA LEU A 372 3.99 -19.09 15.29
C LEU A 372 4.49 -20.41 14.73
N THR A 373 4.70 -21.39 15.61
CA THR A 373 4.88 -22.80 15.28
C THR A 373 3.79 -23.61 15.97
N ASN A 374 3.81 -24.94 15.81
CA ASN A 374 2.90 -25.82 16.54
C ASN A 374 3.10 -25.80 18.06
N GLU A 375 4.31 -25.44 18.54
CA GLU A 375 4.66 -25.52 19.96
C GLU A 375 4.98 -24.17 20.60
N GLU A 376 5.41 -23.19 19.79
CA GLU A 376 5.85 -21.90 20.29
C GLU A 376 5.16 -20.75 19.57
N MET A 377 4.92 -19.68 20.34
CA MET A 377 4.47 -18.41 19.80
C MET A 377 5.34 -17.30 20.39
N HIS A 378 5.83 -16.43 19.53
CA HIS A 378 6.69 -15.31 19.93
C HIS A 378 6.20 -14.03 19.28
N ARG A 379 6.37 -12.92 20.00
CA ARG A 379 6.03 -11.57 19.54
C ARG A 379 7.27 -10.70 19.53
N TYR A 380 7.56 -10.11 18.39
CA TYR A 380 8.58 -9.08 18.23
C TYR A 380 7.99 -7.68 18.42
N ASP A 381 8.66 -6.86 19.23
CA ASP A 381 8.36 -5.45 19.44
C ASP A 381 9.40 -4.59 18.69
N PRO A 382 9.01 -3.94 17.57
CA PRO A 382 9.89 -3.05 16.80
C PRO A 382 10.51 -1.90 17.58
N SER A 383 9.80 -1.38 18.59
CA SER A 383 10.24 -0.21 19.36
C SER A 383 11.39 -0.54 20.31
N GLN A 384 11.48 -1.80 20.71
CA GLN A 384 12.49 -2.32 21.64
C GLN A 384 13.53 -3.22 20.96
N ASP A 385 13.32 -3.55 19.69
CA ASP A 385 14.05 -4.59 18.96
C ASP A 385 14.17 -5.88 19.79
N ARG A 386 13.03 -6.44 20.21
CA ARG A 386 13.03 -7.55 21.16
C ARG A 386 11.90 -8.54 20.95
N TRP A 387 12.23 -9.82 21.03
CA TRP A 387 11.30 -10.93 21.06
C TRP A 387 10.80 -11.24 22.47
N SER A 388 9.54 -11.65 22.58
CA SER A 388 8.89 -12.07 23.82
C SER A 388 8.04 -13.31 23.57
N LYS A 389 8.21 -14.36 24.39
CA LYS A 389 7.40 -15.58 24.32
C LYS A 389 5.94 -15.28 24.70
N ARG A 390 5.02 -15.92 23.99
CA ARG A 390 3.55 -15.84 24.15
C ARG A 390 2.98 -17.23 24.35
N THR A 391 1.71 -17.29 24.75
CA THR A 391 1.00 -18.54 24.90
C THR A 391 0.83 -19.21 23.53
N PRO A 392 1.39 -20.41 23.31
CA PRO A 392 1.21 -21.12 22.04
C PRO A 392 -0.22 -21.67 21.93
N PRO A 393 -0.69 -22.00 20.72
CA PRO A 393 -1.99 -22.63 20.51
C PRO A 393 -1.96 -24.07 21.03
N ILE A 394 -2.42 -24.25 22.27
CA ILE A 394 -2.53 -25.56 22.90
C ILE A 394 -3.69 -26.33 22.22
N ASP A 395 -3.49 -27.61 21.93
CA ASP A 395 -4.50 -28.55 21.41
C ASP A 395 -4.93 -28.40 19.94
N ILE A 396 -4.09 -27.80 19.08
CA ILE A 396 -4.30 -27.85 17.62
C ILE A 396 -3.18 -28.65 16.94
N PRO A 397 -3.47 -29.80 16.28
CA PRO A 397 -2.45 -30.54 15.56
C PRO A 397 -2.18 -29.87 14.21
N ASN A 398 -0.89 -29.76 13.82
CA ASN A 398 -0.47 -29.37 12.47
C ASN A 398 -1.18 -28.12 11.92
N ILE A 399 -0.86 -26.95 12.49
CA ILE A 399 -1.36 -25.67 11.98
C ILE A 399 -0.94 -25.53 10.51
N CYS A 400 -1.86 -25.09 9.66
CA CYS A 400 -1.59 -24.92 8.24
C CYS A 400 -1.83 -23.51 7.71
N THR A 401 -2.52 -22.66 8.47
CA THR A 401 -2.80 -21.28 8.08
C THR A 401 -3.02 -20.41 9.31
N ALA A 402 -2.59 -19.15 9.25
CA ALA A 402 -2.80 -18.16 10.28
C ALA A 402 -3.00 -16.76 9.67
N VAL A 403 -3.97 -16.01 10.21
CA VAL A 403 -4.28 -14.66 9.76
C VAL A 403 -4.63 -13.74 10.92
N ALA A 404 -4.22 -12.47 10.85
CA ALA A 404 -4.62 -11.45 11.82
C ALA A 404 -5.88 -10.72 11.37
N MET A 405 -6.78 -10.43 12.32
CA MET A 405 -7.92 -9.53 12.11
C MET A 405 -8.07 -8.63 13.34
N GLY A 406 -7.74 -7.34 13.17
CA GLY A 406 -7.70 -6.41 14.29
C GLY A 406 -6.58 -6.77 15.28
N THR A 407 -6.95 -7.03 16.54
CA THR A 407 -6.04 -7.44 17.63
C THR A 407 -6.10 -8.95 17.90
N GLU A 408 -6.68 -9.73 16.99
CA GLU A 408 -6.87 -11.16 17.13
C GLU A 408 -6.14 -11.93 16.03
N ILE A 409 -5.62 -13.10 16.34
CA ILE A 409 -4.95 -14.00 15.39
C ILE A 409 -5.75 -15.30 15.30
N PHE A 410 -6.10 -15.71 14.09
CA PHE A 410 -6.88 -16.92 13.82
C PHE A 410 -5.99 -17.97 13.18
N CYS A 411 -6.13 -19.23 13.58
CA CYS A 411 -5.46 -20.35 12.93
C CYS A 411 -6.34 -21.61 12.90
N THR A 412 -5.99 -22.54 12.02
CA THR A 412 -6.65 -23.85 11.91
C THR A 412 -5.66 -24.95 11.51
N ASP A 413 -6.05 -26.20 11.75
CA ASP A 413 -5.34 -27.41 11.36
C ASP A 413 -5.57 -27.78 9.87
N VAL A 414 -4.69 -28.61 9.31
CA VAL A 414 -4.76 -29.11 7.92
C VAL A 414 -6.12 -29.71 7.57
N ASP A 415 -6.75 -30.41 8.52
CA ASP A 415 -8.02 -31.11 8.29
C ASP A 415 -9.24 -30.21 8.53
N PHE A 416 -9.03 -28.93 8.87
CA PHE A 416 -10.06 -27.95 9.21
C PHE A 416 -11.04 -28.45 10.30
N THR A 417 -10.53 -29.20 11.28
CA THR A 417 -11.31 -29.77 12.37
C THR A 417 -11.51 -28.78 13.52
N GLN A 418 -10.59 -27.84 13.69
CA GLN A 418 -10.58 -26.90 14.80
C GLN A 418 -10.06 -25.52 14.37
N THR A 419 -10.90 -24.50 14.56
CA THR A 419 -10.48 -23.11 14.43
C THR A 419 -10.23 -22.51 15.81
N MET A 420 -9.10 -21.82 15.95
CA MET A 420 -8.68 -21.15 17.18
C MET A 420 -8.52 -19.65 16.94
N VAL A 421 -8.81 -18.85 17.97
CA VAL A 421 -8.54 -17.42 18.01
C VAL A 421 -7.67 -17.07 19.22
N TYR A 422 -6.61 -16.31 18.99
CA TYR A 422 -5.75 -15.74 20.00
C TYR A 422 -6.06 -14.26 20.18
N ASP A 423 -6.33 -13.86 21.41
CA ASP A 423 -6.47 -12.47 21.79
C ASP A 423 -5.11 -11.93 22.24
N THR A 424 -4.59 -10.95 21.51
CA THR A 424 -3.24 -10.42 21.74
C THR A 424 -3.10 -9.58 23.01
N GLU A 425 -4.20 -9.07 23.57
CA GLU A 425 -4.21 -8.24 24.77
C GLU A 425 -4.22 -9.10 26.04
N SER A 426 -5.00 -10.18 26.02
CA SER A 426 -5.14 -11.12 27.14
C SER A 426 -4.16 -12.29 27.10
N ASP A 427 -3.44 -12.49 26.00
CA ASP A 427 -2.49 -13.59 25.79
C ASP A 427 -3.16 -14.97 25.97
N CYS A 428 -4.35 -15.12 25.38
CA CYS A 428 -5.21 -16.29 25.58
C CYS A 428 -5.80 -16.80 24.25
N TRP A 429 -5.83 -18.13 24.11
CA TRP A 429 -6.47 -18.84 23.01
C TRP A 429 -7.89 -19.26 23.36
N HIS A 430 -8.80 -19.14 22.39
CA HIS A 430 -10.18 -19.60 22.48
C HIS A 430 -10.51 -20.46 21.26
N LYS A 431 -11.28 -21.53 21.48
CA LYS A 431 -11.77 -22.40 20.40
C LYS A 431 -13.07 -21.83 19.84
N LEU A 432 -13.15 -21.75 18.51
CA LEU A 432 -14.37 -21.38 17.78
C LEU A 432 -15.11 -22.64 17.32
N GLN A 433 -16.40 -22.51 17.03
CA GLN A 433 -17.17 -23.61 16.49
C GLN A 433 -16.67 -23.97 15.08
N GLY A 434 -16.35 -25.25 14.87
CA GLY A 434 -16.02 -25.79 13.55
C GLY A 434 -17.25 -25.82 12.64
N PRO A 435 -17.08 -26.01 11.33
CA PRO A 435 -18.20 -26.13 10.40
C PRO A 435 -19.14 -27.28 10.79
N GLU A 436 -20.45 -27.05 10.78
CA GLU A 436 -21.46 -28.05 11.22
C GLU A 436 -21.56 -29.27 10.29
N ASN A 437 -21.07 -29.18 9.06
CA ASN A 437 -21.22 -30.25 8.07
C ASN A 437 -20.13 -30.24 6.99
N PRO A 438 -18.88 -30.62 7.30
CA PRO A 438 -17.97 -31.02 6.25
C PRO A 438 -18.32 -32.48 5.92
N ASP A 439 -18.94 -32.74 4.77
CA ASP A 439 -18.77 -34.06 4.15
C ASP A 439 -17.27 -34.20 3.86
N VAL A 440 -16.54 -34.73 4.85
CA VAL A 440 -15.08 -34.84 4.92
C VAL A 440 -14.65 -35.88 3.89
N ALA A 441 -14.33 -35.42 2.69
CA ALA A 441 -13.50 -36.18 1.77
C ALA A 441 -12.03 -35.96 2.17
N ASP A 442 -11.28 -37.05 2.31
CA ASP A 442 -9.81 -37.03 2.35
C ASP A 442 -9.30 -36.04 1.30
N ASN A 443 -8.38 -35.13 1.69
CA ASN A 443 -7.63 -34.23 0.80
C ASN A 443 -8.25 -32.82 0.55
N ARG A 444 -8.42 -32.01 1.61
CA ARG A 444 -8.68 -30.56 1.51
C ARG A 444 -7.58 -29.76 2.19
N SER A 445 -7.18 -28.62 1.59
CA SER A 445 -6.22 -27.68 2.19
C SER A 445 -6.93 -26.36 2.52
N PRO A 446 -7.09 -26.00 3.80
CA PRO A 446 -7.70 -24.74 4.20
C PRO A 446 -6.68 -23.60 4.24
N SER A 447 -7.10 -22.44 3.75
CA SER A 447 -6.32 -21.21 3.78
C SER A 447 -7.19 -20.05 4.22
N PHE A 448 -6.77 -19.34 5.27
CA PHE A 448 -7.51 -18.19 5.78
C PHE A 448 -7.22 -16.90 5.00
N PHE A 449 -8.19 -15.99 5.06
CA PHE A 449 -8.04 -14.60 4.66
C PHE A 449 -9.08 -13.73 5.36
N VAL A 450 -8.81 -12.43 5.40
CA VAL A 450 -9.70 -11.44 6.02
C VAL A 450 -10.18 -10.46 4.97
N LEU A 451 -11.49 -10.40 4.77
CA LEU A 451 -12.13 -9.54 3.78
C LEU A 451 -13.31 -8.81 4.44
N GLY A 452 -13.40 -7.49 4.29
CA GLY A 452 -14.50 -6.72 4.89
C GLY A 452 -14.57 -6.85 6.42
N ASN A 453 -13.43 -7.01 7.09
CA ASN A 453 -13.34 -7.28 8.54
C ASN A 453 -14.12 -8.54 8.98
N GLN A 454 -14.14 -9.57 8.12
CA GLN A 454 -14.68 -10.88 8.42
C GLN A 454 -13.66 -11.96 8.07
N LEU A 455 -13.59 -12.99 8.91
CA LEU A 455 -12.74 -14.15 8.69
C LEU A 455 -13.37 -15.04 7.62
N HIS A 456 -12.57 -15.45 6.65
CA HIS A 456 -12.96 -16.38 5.60
C HIS A 456 -11.96 -17.52 5.51
N VAL A 457 -12.42 -18.63 4.92
CA VAL A 457 -11.58 -19.77 4.57
C VAL A 457 -11.85 -20.16 3.12
N LEU A 458 -10.78 -20.35 2.36
CA LEU A 458 -10.81 -21.03 1.07
C LEU A 458 -10.40 -22.48 1.30
N LEU A 459 -11.25 -23.42 0.88
CA LEU A 459 -10.95 -24.85 0.89
C LEU A 459 -10.67 -25.30 -0.55
N ILE A 460 -9.47 -25.79 -0.80
CA ILE A 460 -9.11 -26.45 -2.07
C ILE A 460 -9.40 -27.94 -1.92
N CYS A 461 -10.25 -28.49 -2.78
CA CYS A 461 -10.68 -29.88 -2.78
C CYS A 461 -10.07 -30.63 -3.97
N VAL A 462 -9.29 -31.69 -3.72
CA VAL A 462 -8.64 -32.47 -4.79
C VAL A 462 -9.35 -33.83 -4.97
N GLU A 463 -9.97 -34.08 -6.12
CA GLU A 463 -10.58 -35.39 -6.43
C GLU A 463 -9.53 -36.46 -6.80
N ARG A 464 -9.46 -37.58 -6.07
CA ARG A 464 -8.68 -38.78 -6.46
C ARG A 464 -9.52 -39.66 -7.42
N PRO A 465 -8.92 -40.39 -8.40
CA PRO A 465 -7.49 -40.67 -8.60
C PRO A 465 -6.83 -39.89 -9.74
N ILE A 466 -7.55 -38.95 -10.38
CA ILE A 466 -7.04 -38.18 -11.50
C ILE A 466 -7.01 -36.72 -11.04
N MET A 467 -5.81 -36.21 -10.71
CA MET A 467 -5.54 -34.83 -10.28
C MET A 467 -5.85 -33.81 -11.40
N LEU A 468 -7.11 -33.74 -11.84
CA LEU A 468 -7.58 -32.94 -12.98
C LEU A 468 -8.65 -31.93 -12.60
N ARG A 469 -9.25 -32.02 -11.39
CA ARG A 469 -10.28 -31.08 -10.93
C ARG A 469 -10.03 -30.68 -9.48
N GLU A 470 -9.80 -29.39 -9.29
CA GLU A 470 -9.74 -28.74 -7.99
C GLU A 470 -11.06 -27.98 -7.77
N GLY A 471 -11.86 -28.47 -6.84
CA GLY A 471 -13.03 -27.75 -6.35
C GLY A 471 -12.59 -26.68 -5.37
N HIS A 472 -13.24 -25.53 -5.38
CA HIS A 472 -12.98 -24.47 -4.42
C HIS A 472 -14.26 -24.15 -3.66
N LEU A 473 -14.19 -24.10 -2.34
CA LEU A 473 -15.29 -23.68 -1.48
C LEU A 473 -14.84 -22.51 -0.63
N VAL A 474 -15.70 -21.49 -0.51
CA VAL A 474 -15.42 -20.31 0.32
C VAL A 474 -16.47 -20.20 1.40
N TYR A 475 -16.02 -20.22 2.65
CA TYR A 475 -16.87 -19.97 3.80
C TYR A 475 -16.50 -18.65 4.47
N VAL A 476 -17.50 -17.99 5.06
CA VAL A 476 -17.33 -16.84 5.94
C VAL A 476 -17.75 -17.22 7.35
N TYR A 477 -16.98 -16.80 8.34
CA TYR A 477 -17.29 -17.03 9.74
C TYR A 477 -18.20 -15.91 10.28
N ASP A 478 -19.39 -16.29 10.75
CA ASP A 478 -20.33 -15.38 11.42
C ASP A 478 -20.07 -15.40 12.93
N ARG A 479 -19.39 -14.36 13.42
CA ARG A 479 -19.09 -14.20 14.85
C ARG A 479 -20.35 -14.16 15.73
N SER A 480 -21.48 -13.67 15.22
CA SER A 480 -22.70 -13.52 16.03
C SER A 480 -23.42 -14.85 16.24
N ALA A 481 -23.31 -15.75 15.27
CA ALA A 481 -23.86 -17.09 15.31
C ALA A 481 -22.85 -18.15 15.79
N ASP A 482 -21.57 -17.79 15.89
CA ASP A 482 -20.44 -18.73 16.07
C ASP A 482 -20.55 -19.88 15.05
N ALA A 483 -20.66 -19.54 13.77
CA ALA A 483 -20.92 -20.53 12.72
C ALA A 483 -20.29 -20.14 11.38
N TRP A 484 -19.90 -21.15 10.61
CA TRP A 484 -19.42 -21.00 9.25
C TRP A 484 -20.58 -21.02 8.24
N ARG A 485 -20.59 -20.04 7.33
CA ARG A 485 -21.59 -19.94 6.26
C ARG A 485 -20.92 -20.07 4.89
N ASP A 486 -21.41 -21.01 4.09
CA ASP A 486 -20.99 -21.20 2.70
C ASP A 486 -21.44 -20.01 1.83
N LEU A 487 -20.49 -19.34 1.17
CA LEU A 487 -20.76 -18.25 0.23
C LEU A 487 -21.21 -18.76 -1.14
N LYS A 488 -21.10 -20.07 -1.41
CA LYS A 488 -21.40 -20.69 -2.71
C LYS A 488 -20.66 -20.01 -3.86
N ALA A 489 -19.44 -19.57 -3.58
CA ALA A 489 -18.55 -18.94 -4.53
C ALA A 489 -18.19 -19.93 -5.65
N THR A 490 -18.33 -19.51 -6.91
CA THR A 490 -17.92 -20.30 -8.07
C THR A 490 -16.59 -19.78 -8.59
N LEU A 491 -15.50 -20.40 -8.16
CA LEU A 491 -14.17 -20.06 -8.65
C LEU A 491 -13.83 -20.84 -9.93
N PRO A 492 -13.01 -20.27 -10.82
CA PRO A 492 -12.45 -21.01 -11.94
C PRO A 492 -11.70 -22.26 -11.44
N ASN A 493 -11.88 -23.38 -12.13
CA ASN A 493 -11.14 -24.61 -11.83
C ASN A 493 -9.69 -24.48 -12.33
N ARG A 494 -8.83 -23.89 -11.50
CA ARG A 494 -7.38 -23.71 -11.72
C ARG A 494 -6.63 -23.99 -10.42
N ARG A 495 -5.32 -24.20 -10.54
CA ARG A 495 -4.43 -24.41 -9.40
C ARG A 495 -3.80 -23.10 -8.95
N TYR A 496 -4.06 -22.72 -7.70
CA TYR A 496 -3.54 -21.49 -7.11
C TYR A 496 -2.46 -21.79 -6.06
N ASP A 497 -1.47 -20.91 -5.96
CA ASP A 497 -0.34 -21.01 -5.05
C ASP A 497 -0.72 -20.68 -3.60
N ASN A 498 -0.52 -21.60 -2.67
CA ASN A 498 -0.70 -21.33 -1.24
C ASN A 498 0.54 -21.70 -0.42
N ASP A 499 1.70 -21.18 -0.82
CA ASP A 499 2.96 -21.32 -0.04
C ASP A 499 3.03 -20.34 1.16
N GLY A 500 2.09 -19.40 1.27
CA GLY A 500 2.00 -18.42 2.36
C GLY A 500 1.07 -18.82 3.53
N PRO A 501 1.19 -18.15 4.70
CA PRO A 501 0.34 -18.40 5.87
C PRO A 501 -1.15 -18.11 5.65
N HIS A 502 -1.50 -17.23 4.70
CA HIS A 502 -2.86 -16.79 4.38
C HIS A 502 -2.91 -16.17 2.97
N TRP A 503 -4.11 -16.01 2.41
CA TRP A 503 -4.26 -15.28 1.15
C TRP A 503 -4.23 -13.77 1.38
N PRO A 504 -3.39 -13.03 0.64
CA PRO A 504 -3.33 -11.59 0.74
C PRO A 504 -4.60 -10.93 0.18
N VAL A 505 -5.04 -9.90 0.89
CA VAL A 505 -6.20 -9.09 0.50
C VAL A 505 -5.75 -7.67 0.26
N ALA A 506 -6.07 -7.14 -0.91
CA ALA A 506 -5.76 -5.77 -1.28
C ALA A 506 -7.01 -5.03 -1.73
N ARG A 507 -6.97 -3.71 -1.58
CA ARG A 507 -7.94 -2.77 -2.12
C ARG A 507 -7.61 -2.52 -3.59
N ILE A 508 -8.32 -3.16 -4.51
CA ILE A 508 -8.04 -3.11 -5.94
C ILE A 508 -8.92 -2.08 -6.64
N TYR A 509 -8.30 -1.30 -7.52
CA TYR A 509 -9.02 -0.38 -8.40
C TYR A 509 -9.46 -1.09 -9.69
N LEU A 510 -10.72 -1.54 -9.71
CA LEU A 510 -11.25 -2.40 -10.79
C LEU A 510 -11.10 -1.83 -12.21
N PRO A 511 -11.34 -0.52 -12.47
CA PRO A 511 -11.27 0.02 -13.83
C PRO A 511 -9.89 -0.02 -14.48
N TYR A 512 -8.81 -0.28 -13.73
CA TYR A 512 -7.46 -0.45 -14.29
C TYR A 512 -7.03 -1.90 -14.47
N LEU A 513 -7.80 -2.87 -13.95
CA LEU A 513 -7.52 -4.29 -14.20
C LEU A 513 -7.73 -4.61 -15.69
N LYS A 514 -6.65 -5.00 -16.38
CA LYS A 514 -6.70 -5.49 -17.76
C LYS A 514 -7.30 -6.90 -17.71
N GLY A 515 -8.56 -7.03 -18.11
CA GLY A 515 -9.33 -8.29 -18.03
C GLY A 515 -10.72 -8.14 -17.42
N ALA A 516 -11.05 -6.96 -16.88
CA ALA A 516 -12.40 -6.60 -16.43
C ALA A 516 -13.36 -6.29 -17.59
#